data_AF-A0A3D2YGN0-F1
#
_entry.id   AF-A0A3D2YGN0-F1
#
_cell.length_a   1.000
_cell.length_b   1.000
_cell.length_c   1.000
_cell.angle_alpha   90.00
_cell.angle_beta   90.00
_cell.angle_gamma   90.00
#
_symmetry.space_group_name_H-M   'P 1'
#
loop_
_entity.id
_entity.type
_entity.pdbx_description
1 polymer ?
#
loop_
_entity_poly.entity_id
_entity_poly.type
_entity_poly.pdbx_seq_one_letter_code
_entity_poly.pdbx_strand_id
1 'polypeptide(L)'
;QQPVAGDLRRISAALKMITDMERIGDQADDIAEIILSRGDRLLTADGTLRAMARAAIRMVSESVDAYVRQDVALAERVIASDDEVDEDFERIKRRLIDGISSGTEDGESVLDLVMIAKYYERIADHATNIAEWVEFSVTGVHKTEIT
;
A
#
# COMPACT_ATOMS: atom_id res chain seq x y z
N GLN A 1 -23.75 13.59 27.31
CA GLN A 1 -23.37 12.18 27.14
C GLN A 1 -21.89 12.20 26.76
N GLN A 2 -20.99 11.74 27.64
CA GLN A 2 -19.58 11.52 27.27
C GLN A 2 -19.47 10.22 26.48
N PRO A 3 -18.54 10.10 25.51
CA PRO A 3 -18.43 8.89 24.73
C PRO A 3 -18.03 7.71 25.64
N VAL A 4 -18.76 6.60 25.51
CA VAL A 4 -18.40 5.33 26.14
C VAL A 4 -17.08 4.88 25.50
N ALA A 5 -16.20 4.17 26.22
CA ALA A 5 -14.82 3.88 25.76
C ALA A 5 -14.68 3.39 24.30
N GLY A 6 -15.69 2.72 23.72
CA GLY A 6 -15.72 2.33 22.31
C GLY A 6 -15.82 3.49 21.33
N ASP A 7 -16.59 4.54 21.63
CA ASP A 7 -16.73 5.73 20.78
C ASP A 7 -15.42 6.52 20.71
N LEU A 8 -14.71 6.62 21.84
CA LEU A 8 -13.38 7.23 21.88
C LEU A 8 -12.39 6.44 21.03
N ARG A 9 -12.36 5.10 21.12
CA ARG A 9 -11.47 4.28 20.28
C ARG A 9 -11.75 4.47 18.80
N ARG A 10 -13.02 4.50 18.38
CA ARG A 10 -13.39 4.73 16.98
C ARG A 10 -12.92 6.07 16.47
N ILE A 11 -13.10 7.14 17.26
CA ILE A 11 -12.62 8.48 16.92
C ILE A 11 -11.09 8.50 16.85
N SER A 12 -10.40 7.90 17.82
CA SER A 12 -8.94 7.84 17.83
C SER A 12 -8.37 7.05 16.65
N ALA A 13 -8.96 5.90 16.31
CA ALA A 13 -8.59 5.12 15.13
C ALA A 13 -8.79 5.94 13.84
N ALA A 14 -9.93 6.62 13.70
CA ALA A 14 -10.19 7.47 12.53
C ALA A 14 -9.12 8.57 12.37
N LEU A 15 -8.76 9.24 13.47
CA LEU A 15 -7.74 10.29 13.46
C LEU A 15 -6.36 9.76 13.06
N LYS A 16 -6.03 8.51 13.40
CA LYS A 16 -4.77 7.87 12.99
C LYS A 16 -4.79 7.48 11.52
N MET A 17 -5.87 6.85 11.07
CA MET A 17 -6.04 6.41 9.68
C MET A 17 -6.01 7.56 8.67
N ILE A 18 -6.38 8.79 9.06
CA ILE A 18 -6.30 9.97 8.18
C ILE A 18 -4.86 10.21 7.73
N THR A 19 -3.87 10.01 8.61
CA THR A 19 -2.46 10.17 8.24
C THR A 19 -2.02 9.10 7.25
N ASP A 20 -2.41 7.84 7.43
CA ASP A 20 -2.12 6.79 6.46
C ASP A 20 -2.78 7.06 5.09
N MET A 21 -4.02 7.59 5.09
CA MET A 21 -4.72 7.98 3.87
C MET A 21 -4.03 9.13 3.12
N GLU A 22 -3.53 10.13 3.84
CA GLU A 22 -2.71 11.21 3.26
C GLU A 22 -1.46 10.62 2.61
N ARG A 23 -0.76 9.71 3.30
CA ARG A 23 0.45 9.06 2.78
C ARG A 23 0.20 8.24 1.52
N ILE A 24 -0.92 7.53 1.44
CA ILE A 24 -1.34 6.83 0.22
C ILE A 24 -1.51 7.84 -0.93
N GLY A 25 -2.11 9.00 -0.66
CA GLY A 25 -2.22 10.11 -1.60
C GLY A 25 -0.86 10.61 -2.09
N ASP A 26 0.08 10.86 -1.17
CA ASP A 26 1.45 11.28 -1.49
C ASP A 26 2.14 10.26 -2.42
N GLN A 27 2.03 8.95 -2.12
CA GLN A 27 2.65 7.90 -2.95
C GLN A 27 2.02 7.84 -4.34
N ALA A 28 0.71 8.05 -4.44
CA ALA A 28 0.01 8.08 -5.72
C ALA A 28 0.43 9.31 -6.57
N ASP A 29 0.68 10.45 -5.92
CA ASP A 29 1.20 11.65 -6.57
C ASP A 29 2.63 11.44 -7.08
N ASP A 30 3.51 10.84 -6.26
CA ASP A 30 4.88 10.49 -6.67
C ASP A 30 4.89 9.57 -7.92
N ILE A 31 4.01 8.57 -7.99
CA ILE A 31 3.85 7.70 -9.17
C ILE A 31 3.41 8.53 -10.39
N ALA A 32 2.45 9.43 -10.21
CA ALA A 32 1.96 10.28 -11.29
C ALA A 32 3.05 11.22 -11.80
N GLU A 33 3.85 11.82 -10.91
CA GLU A 33 4.97 12.69 -11.26
C GLU A 33 6.01 11.95 -12.11
N ILE A 34 6.40 10.73 -11.73
CA ILE A 34 7.31 9.89 -12.52
C ILE A 34 6.75 9.71 -13.93
N ILE A 35 5.49 9.28 -14.06
CA ILE A 35 4.87 9.00 -15.36
C ILE A 35 4.80 10.27 -16.23
N LEU A 36 4.41 11.41 -15.65
CA LEU A 36 4.28 12.67 -16.36
C LEU A 36 5.64 13.24 -16.80
N SER A 37 6.69 13.05 -15.98
CA SER A 37 8.04 13.55 -16.28
C SER A 37 8.66 12.93 -17.54
N ARG A 38 8.19 11.74 -17.95
CA ARG A 38 8.72 11.02 -19.12
C ARG A 38 8.19 11.52 -20.48
N GLY A 39 7.13 12.32 -20.50
CA GLY A 39 6.50 12.78 -21.74
C GLY A 39 6.09 11.62 -22.64
N ASP A 40 6.63 11.57 -23.87
CA ASP A 40 6.31 10.53 -24.87
C ASP A 40 7.07 9.19 -24.67
N ARG A 41 8.00 9.11 -23.72
CA ARG A 41 8.76 7.88 -23.45
C ARG A 41 7.93 6.90 -22.62
N LEU A 42 7.39 5.87 -23.27
CA LEU A 42 6.55 4.87 -22.62
C LEU A 42 7.35 3.95 -21.69
N LEU A 43 6.94 3.92 -20.41
CA LEU A 43 7.28 2.83 -19.50
C LEU A 43 6.42 1.61 -19.81
N THR A 44 7.06 0.47 -20.08
CA THR A 44 6.34 -0.78 -20.26
C THR A 44 6.18 -1.49 -18.93
N ALA A 45 5.04 -1.28 -18.28
CA ALA A 45 4.66 -2.06 -17.11
C ALA A 45 4.34 -3.51 -17.51
N ASP A 46 5.12 -4.45 -16.96
CA ASP A 46 4.90 -5.88 -17.14
C ASP A 46 3.64 -6.37 -16.39
N GLY A 47 3.32 -7.66 -16.55
CA GLY A 47 2.18 -8.26 -15.88
C GLY A 47 2.27 -8.22 -14.35
N THR A 48 3.50 -8.31 -13.80
CA THR A 48 3.76 -8.31 -12.36
C THR A 48 3.46 -6.95 -11.75
N LEU A 49 4.02 -5.86 -12.30
CA LEU A 49 3.78 -4.51 -11.79
C LEU A 49 2.30 -4.14 -11.85
N ARG A 50 1.58 -4.58 -12.89
CA ARG A 50 0.12 -4.39 -12.99
C ARG A 50 -0.66 -5.23 -11.96
N ALA A 51 -0.16 -6.41 -11.59
CA ALA A 51 -0.77 -7.23 -10.55
C ALA A 51 -0.58 -6.58 -9.18
N MET A 52 0.65 -6.19 -8.85
CA MET A 52 1.03 -5.45 -7.65
C MET A 52 0.18 -4.19 -7.46
N ALA A 53 0.02 -3.38 -8.52
CA ALA A 53 -0.82 -2.18 -8.50
C ALA A 53 -2.28 -2.51 -8.14
N ARG A 54 -2.84 -3.58 -8.72
CA ARG A 54 -4.21 -4.01 -8.41
C ARG A 54 -4.33 -4.52 -6.97
N ALA A 55 -3.32 -5.22 -6.46
CA ALA A 55 -3.30 -5.69 -5.07
C ALA A 55 -3.29 -4.52 -4.09
N ALA A 56 -2.37 -3.56 -4.25
CA ALA A 56 -2.31 -2.36 -3.44
C ALA A 56 -3.64 -1.56 -3.46
N ILE A 57 -4.23 -1.34 -4.65
CA ILE A 57 -5.53 -0.65 -4.78
C ILE A 57 -6.67 -1.40 -4.08
N ARG A 58 -6.69 -2.74 -4.17
CA ARG A 58 -7.68 -3.55 -3.43
C ARG A 58 -7.49 -3.38 -1.93
N MET A 59 -6.25 -3.48 -1.43
CA MET A 59 -5.96 -3.36 0.01
C MET A 59 -6.46 -2.02 0.56
N VAL A 60 -6.23 -0.91 -0.14
CA VAL A 60 -6.76 0.41 0.25
C VAL A 60 -8.28 0.42 0.29
N SER A 61 -8.93 -0.14 -0.74
CA SER A 61 -10.40 -0.17 -0.81
C SER A 61 -11.00 -1.03 0.31
N GLU A 62 -10.41 -2.20 0.55
CA GLU A 62 -10.86 -3.17 1.55
C GLU A 62 -10.58 -2.70 2.98
N SER A 63 -9.49 -1.98 3.24
CA SER A 63 -9.18 -1.44 4.58
C SER A 63 -10.18 -0.36 4.99
N VAL A 64 -10.60 0.49 4.05
CA VAL A 64 -11.66 1.49 4.26
C VAL A 64 -13.01 0.81 4.45
N ASP A 65 -13.34 -0.19 3.63
CA ASP A 65 -14.58 -0.97 3.78
C ASP A 65 -14.64 -1.69 5.14
N ALA A 66 -13.51 -2.24 5.60
CA ALA A 66 -13.39 -2.89 6.91
C ALA A 66 -13.69 -1.90 8.02
N TYR A 67 -13.17 -0.67 7.93
CA TYR A 67 -13.48 0.38 8.90
C TYR A 67 -14.97 0.73 8.92
N VAL A 68 -15.56 1.01 7.76
CA VAL A 68 -16.98 1.42 7.67
C VAL A 68 -17.91 0.35 8.22
N ARG A 69 -17.62 -0.92 7.93
CA ARG A 69 -18.43 -2.07 8.36
C ARG A 69 -18.06 -2.61 9.74
N GLN A 70 -16.97 -2.11 10.32
CA GLN A 70 -16.38 -2.65 11.55
C GLN A 70 -16.07 -4.16 11.42
N ASP A 71 -15.57 -4.55 10.24
CA ASP A 71 -15.32 -5.94 9.85
C ASP A 71 -13.85 -6.31 10.11
N VAL A 72 -13.61 -6.91 11.27
CA VAL A 72 -12.27 -7.39 11.69
C VAL A 72 -11.75 -8.47 10.75
N ALA A 73 -12.61 -9.36 10.26
CA ALA A 73 -12.17 -10.43 9.36
C ALA A 73 -11.72 -9.89 8.01
N LEU A 74 -12.32 -8.80 7.52
CA LEU A 74 -11.83 -8.10 6.33
C LEU A 74 -10.50 -7.39 6.60
N ALA A 75 -10.34 -6.75 7.76
CA ALA A 75 -9.06 -6.14 8.16
C ALA A 75 -7.92 -7.18 8.21
N GLU A 76 -8.14 -8.33 8.83
CA GLU A 76 -7.17 -9.43 8.86
C GLU A 76 -6.77 -9.92 7.46
N ARG A 77 -7.72 -9.95 6.50
CA ARG A 77 -7.42 -10.30 5.11
C ARG A 77 -6.58 -9.25 4.40
N VAL A 78 -6.81 -7.96 4.68
CA VAL A 78 -5.97 -6.88 4.14
C VAL A 78 -4.55 -7.04 4.63
N ILE A 79 -4.36 -7.22 5.94
CA ILE A 79 -3.03 -7.41 6.55
C ILE A 79 -2.31 -8.60 5.90
N ALA A 80 -3.00 -9.72 5.71
CA ALA A 80 -2.41 -10.90 5.06
C ALA A 80 -2.16 -10.73 3.55
N SER A 81 -2.78 -9.74 2.89
CA SER A 81 -2.57 -9.48 1.46
C SER A 81 -1.29 -8.70 1.18
N ASP A 82 -0.67 -8.11 2.20
CA ASP A 82 0.59 -7.38 2.10
C ASP A 82 1.73 -8.27 1.60
N ASP A 83 1.76 -9.54 2.05
CA ASP A 83 2.69 -10.57 1.57
C ASP A 83 2.66 -10.72 0.03
N GLU A 84 1.48 -10.58 -0.62
CA GLU A 84 1.35 -10.63 -2.09
C GLU A 84 2.12 -9.48 -2.75
N VAL A 85 2.04 -8.28 -2.16
CA VAL A 85 2.66 -7.06 -2.68
C VAL A 85 4.19 -7.11 -2.49
N ASP A 86 4.65 -7.57 -1.34
CA ASP A 86 6.08 -7.78 -1.04
C ASP A 86 6.73 -8.79 -2.00
N GLU A 87 6.07 -9.91 -2.24
CA GLU A 87 6.54 -10.93 -3.18
C GLU A 87 6.63 -10.38 -4.62
N ASP A 88 5.63 -9.61 -5.05
CA ASP A 88 5.61 -8.95 -6.35
C ASP A 88 6.73 -7.90 -6.46
N PHE A 89 6.98 -7.10 -5.42
CA PHE A 89 8.06 -6.13 -5.36
C PHE A 89 9.43 -6.82 -5.58
N GLU A 90 9.72 -7.88 -4.83
CA GLU A 90 10.97 -8.62 -4.95
C GLU A 90 11.12 -9.34 -6.30
N ARG A 91 10.01 -9.75 -6.93
CA ARG A 91 10.03 -10.27 -8.32
C ARG A 91 10.38 -9.17 -9.33
N ILE A 92 9.77 -7.99 -9.22
CA ILE A 92 10.03 -6.86 -10.12
C ILE A 92 11.49 -6.44 -10.00
N LYS A 93 11.99 -6.26 -8.77
CA LYS A 93 13.38 -5.88 -8.49
C LYS A 93 14.37 -6.85 -9.12
N ARG A 94 14.18 -8.16 -8.95
CA ARG A 94 15.03 -9.19 -9.58
C ARG A 94 15.01 -9.11 -11.10
N ARG A 95 13.81 -9.00 -11.71
CA ARG A 95 13.68 -8.88 -13.17
C ARG A 95 14.40 -7.65 -13.72
N LEU A 96 14.29 -6.51 -13.04
CA LEU A 96 14.95 -5.28 -13.46
C LEU A 96 16.49 -5.39 -13.37
N ILE A 97 17.02 -6.05 -12.34
CA ILE A 97 18.45 -6.34 -12.20
C ILE A 97 18.95 -7.25 -13.34
N ASP A 98 18.18 -8.28 -13.69
CA ASP A 98 18.49 -9.16 -14.83
C ASP A 98 18.44 -8.41 -16.16
N GLY A 99 17.48 -7.48 -16.31
CA GLY A 99 17.35 -6.60 -17.48
C GLY A 99 18.55 -5.66 -17.67
N ILE A 100 19.08 -5.08 -16.59
CA ILE A 100 20.33 -4.31 -16.61
C ILE A 100 21.49 -5.21 -17.07
N SER A 101 21.62 -6.38 -16.45
CA SER A 101 22.74 -7.30 -16.69
C SER A 101 22.78 -7.83 -18.12
N SER A 102 21.61 -7.99 -18.76
CA SER A 102 21.47 -8.45 -20.14
C SER A 102 21.44 -7.32 -21.18
N GLY A 103 21.46 -6.05 -20.76
CA GLY A 103 21.43 -4.88 -21.63
C GLY A 103 20.09 -4.63 -22.32
N THR A 104 19.00 -5.22 -21.83
CA THR A 104 17.66 -5.08 -22.40
C THR A 104 16.88 -3.89 -21.86
N GLU A 105 17.32 -3.30 -20.75
CA GLU A 105 16.68 -2.18 -20.06
C GLU A 105 17.70 -1.05 -19.88
N ASP A 106 17.28 0.20 -20.06
CA ASP A 106 18.10 1.36 -19.75
C ASP A 106 17.97 1.76 -18.26
N GLY A 107 19.01 2.38 -17.71
CA GLY A 107 19.08 2.68 -16.28
C GLY A 107 18.02 3.68 -15.78
N GLU A 108 17.56 4.61 -16.62
CA GLU A 108 16.51 5.58 -16.25
C GLU A 108 15.16 4.87 -16.12
N SER A 109 14.81 4.01 -17.09
CA SER A 109 13.59 3.19 -17.03
C SER A 109 13.58 2.20 -15.87
N VAL A 110 14.73 1.61 -15.54
CA VAL A 110 14.83 0.73 -14.36
C VAL A 110 14.59 1.50 -13.06
N LEU A 111 15.20 2.69 -12.93
CA LEU A 111 15.01 3.53 -11.74
C LEU A 111 13.54 3.91 -11.56
N ASP A 112 12.89 4.38 -12.62
CA ASP A 112 11.49 4.76 -12.56
C ASP A 112 10.58 3.58 -12.19
N LEU A 113 10.80 2.41 -12.81
CA LEU A 113 9.98 1.22 -12.55
C LEU A 113 10.16 0.69 -11.13
N VAL A 114 11.38 0.69 -10.59
CA VAL A 114 11.60 0.23 -9.20
C VAL A 114 11.03 1.23 -8.19
N MET A 115 11.07 2.54 -8.49
CA MET A 115 10.45 3.56 -7.64
C MET A 115 8.93 3.42 -7.64
N ILE A 116 8.30 3.26 -8.81
CA ILE A 116 6.85 2.99 -8.91
C ILE A 116 6.47 1.73 -8.13
N ALA A 117 7.25 0.64 -8.26
CA ALA A 117 7.00 -0.58 -7.49
C ALA A 117 7.11 -0.33 -5.99
N LYS A 118 8.14 0.41 -5.54
CA LYS A 118 8.32 0.76 -4.12
C LYS A 118 7.16 1.61 -3.60
N TYR A 119 6.61 2.51 -4.40
CA TYR A 119 5.46 3.31 -4.01
C TYR A 119 4.18 2.48 -3.88
N TYR A 120 3.98 1.44 -4.72
CA TYR A 120 2.89 0.49 -4.50
C TYR A 120 3.04 -0.32 -3.22
N GLU A 121 4.26 -0.73 -2.87
CA GLU A 121 4.52 -1.41 -1.58
C GLU A 121 4.22 -0.49 -0.40
N ARG A 122 4.67 0.77 -0.44
CA ARG A 122 4.33 1.74 0.62
C ARG A 122 2.83 2.03 0.72
N ILE A 123 2.09 2.00 -0.39
CA ILE A 123 0.62 2.10 -0.37
C ILE A 123 0.01 0.89 0.34
N ALA A 124 0.55 -0.31 0.12
CA ALA A 124 0.12 -1.53 0.79
C ALA A 124 0.41 -1.47 2.30
N ASP A 125 1.61 -1.04 2.72
CA ASP A 125 1.96 -0.81 4.13
C ASP A 125 0.94 0.10 4.83
N HIS A 126 0.60 1.24 4.20
CA HIS A 126 -0.38 2.17 4.77
C HIS A 126 -1.80 1.58 4.80
N ALA A 127 -2.17 0.73 3.84
CA ALA A 127 -3.43 0.00 3.89
C ALA A 127 -3.46 -1.03 5.02
N THR A 128 -2.33 -1.70 5.29
CA THR A 128 -2.13 -2.60 6.43
C THR A 128 -2.28 -1.85 7.75
N ASN A 129 -1.62 -0.70 7.93
CA ASN A 129 -1.79 0.16 9.10
C ASN A 129 -3.26 0.55 9.33
N ILE A 130 -3.97 0.92 8.26
CA ILE A 130 -5.41 1.25 8.34
C ILE A 130 -6.19 0.04 8.87
N ALA A 131 -5.92 -1.17 8.35
CA ALA A 131 -6.58 -2.39 8.81
C ALA A 131 -6.26 -2.72 10.27
N GLU A 132 -5.03 -2.51 10.75
CA GLU A 132 -4.69 -2.66 12.17
C GLU A 132 -5.45 -1.68 13.06
N TRP A 133 -5.64 -0.43 12.60
CA TRP A 133 -6.50 0.53 13.30
C TRP A 133 -7.97 0.09 13.34
N VAL A 134 -8.46 -0.63 12.32
CA VAL A 134 -9.78 -1.27 12.36
C VAL A 134 -9.84 -2.32 13.46
N GLU A 135 -8.87 -3.25 13.53
CA GLU A 135 -8.79 -4.26 14.58
C GLU A 135 -8.82 -3.61 15.97
N PHE A 136 -8.00 -2.57 16.19
CA PHE A 136 -7.96 -1.84 17.45
C PHE A 136 -9.28 -1.14 17.77
N SER A 137 -9.94 -0.53 16.77
CA SER A 137 -11.20 0.20 16.98
C SER A 137 -12.31 -0.72 17.53
N VAL A 138 -12.33 -1.98 17.07
CA VAL A 138 -13.33 -2.99 17.46
C VAL A 138 -12.92 -3.74 18.72
N THR A 139 -11.70 -4.28 18.75
CA THR A 139 -11.24 -5.21 19.79
C THR A 139 -10.60 -4.51 21.00
N GLY A 140 -10.07 -3.29 20.80
CA GLY A 140 -9.25 -2.58 21.78
C GLY A 140 -7.81 -3.09 21.90
N VAL A 141 -7.41 -4.07 21.08
CA VAL A 141 -6.04 -4.57 21.00
C VAL A 141 -5.43 -4.05 19.71
N HIS A 142 -4.32 -3.33 19.81
CA HIS A 142 -3.46 -3.04 18.67
C HIS A 142 -2.34 -4.08 18.71
N LYS A 143 -1.99 -4.69 17.58
CA LYS A 143 -0.70 -5.37 17.48
C LYS A 143 0.35 -4.28 17.57
N THR A 144 0.87 -4.02 18.76
CA THR A 144 2.07 -3.17 18.88
C THR A 144 3.22 -3.99 18.30
N GLU A 145 4.00 -3.40 17.39
CA GLU A 145 5.31 -3.90 17.00
C GLU A 145 6.02 -4.42 18.26
N ILE A 146 6.45 -5.69 18.23
CA ILE A 146 7.39 -6.18 19.22
C ILE A 146 8.67 -5.39 18.95
N THR A 147 8.89 -4.38 19.80
CA THR A 147 10.09 -3.53 19.98
C THR A 147 11.37 -4.02 19.31
#